data_AF-A0A1R4GYB7-F1
#
_entry.id   AF-A0A1R4GYB7-F1
#
_cell.length_a   1.000
_cell.length_b   1.000
_cell.length_c   1.000
_cell.angle_alpha   90.00
_cell.angle_beta   90.00
_cell.angle_gamma   90.00
#
_symmetry.space_group_name_H-M   'P 1'
#
loop_
_entity.id
_entity.type
_entity.pdbx_description
1 polymer ?
#
loop_
_entity_poly.entity_id
_entity_poly.type
_entity_poly.pdbx_seq_one_letter_code
_entity_poly.pdbx_strand_id
1 'polypeptide(L)'
;MKNITFHQWISESAYYRAKVTHFAHDKALDDGQIAEHEYVKTQIARYLSAAEEDGAITILGLQQLAKSVGVKGAENLTLEIELVQAIQQVAYQNPCFRSEHFTGCHEGDGCQWRAECRKLIAEWCR
;
A
#
# COMPACT_ATOMS: atom_id res chain seq x y z
N MET A 1 22.86 2.15 4.06
CA MET A 1 21.89 3.09 3.44
C MET A 1 21.07 3.74 4.55
N LYS A 2 20.86 5.06 4.52
CA LYS A 2 19.92 5.70 5.47
C LYS A 2 18.51 5.19 5.16
N ASN A 3 17.77 4.80 6.21
CA ASN A 3 16.39 4.39 6.08
C ASN A 3 15.55 5.66 5.90
N ILE A 4 15.08 5.94 4.69
CA ILE A 4 14.27 7.12 4.39
C ILE A 4 12.88 6.88 4.97
N THR A 5 12.39 7.81 5.79
CA THR A 5 11.06 7.69 6.39
C THR A 5 9.98 7.99 5.36
N PHE A 6 8.77 7.44 5.57
CA PHE A 6 7.58 7.69 4.74
C PHE A 6 7.42 9.18 4.37
N HIS A 7 7.38 10.04 5.40
CA HIS A 7 7.20 11.48 5.21
C HIS A 7 8.37 12.14 4.47
N GLN A 8 9.61 11.70 4.73
CA GLN A 8 10.77 12.26 4.05
C GLN A 8 10.70 11.96 2.55
N TRP A 9 10.42 10.70 2.17
CA TRP A 9 10.32 10.33 0.76
C TRP A 9 9.21 11.11 0.05
N ILE A 10 8.02 11.22 0.67
CA ILE A 10 6.90 11.96 0.08
C ILE A 10 7.27 13.42 -0.13
N SER A 11 7.87 14.06 0.88
CA SER A 11 8.27 15.47 0.79
C SER A 11 9.30 15.72 -0.32
N GLU A 12 10.31 14.85 -0.46
CA GLU A 12 11.35 14.97 -1.47
C GLU A 12 10.78 14.71 -2.87
N SER A 13 9.99 13.65 -3.05
CA SER A 13 9.36 13.31 -4.32
C SER A 13 8.36 14.38 -4.78
N ALA A 14 7.53 14.90 -3.88
CA ALA A 14 6.59 15.98 -4.18
C ALA A 14 7.35 17.26 -4.57
N TYR A 15 8.43 17.60 -3.88
CA TYR A 15 9.27 18.74 -4.21
C TYR A 15 9.87 18.65 -5.62
N TYR A 16 10.43 17.49 -6.00
CA TYR A 16 11.01 17.31 -7.33
C TYR A 16 9.95 17.32 -8.44
N ARG A 17 8.73 16.82 -8.18
CA ARG A 17 7.59 16.92 -9.10
C ARG A 17 7.16 18.37 -9.31
N ALA A 18 6.98 19.11 -8.22
CA ALA A 18 6.65 20.53 -8.27
C ALA A 18 7.74 21.33 -9.00
N LYS A 19 9.02 20.98 -8.83
CA LYS A 19 10.12 21.62 -9.55
C LYS A 19 10.01 21.48 -11.07
N VAL A 20 9.55 20.32 -11.58
CA VAL A 20 9.34 20.08 -13.02
C VAL A 20 8.21 20.95 -13.58
N THR A 21 7.18 21.21 -12.77
CA THR A 21 6.05 22.06 -13.14
C THR A 21 6.27 23.54 -12.80
N HIS A 22 7.50 23.93 -12.43
CA HIS A 22 7.85 25.28 -11.97
C HIS A 22 6.99 25.77 -10.79
N PHE A 23 6.64 24.85 -9.88
CA PHE A 23 5.82 25.09 -8.70
C PHE A 23 4.44 25.68 -9.06
N ALA A 24 3.80 25.11 -10.09
CA ALA A 24 2.44 25.48 -10.48
C ALA A 24 1.50 25.42 -9.25
N HIS A 25 0.87 26.55 -8.94
CA HIS A 25 0.18 26.76 -7.66
C HIS A 25 -1.07 25.87 -7.49
N ASP A 26 -1.62 25.39 -8.59
CA ASP A 26 -2.75 24.46 -8.69
C ASP A 26 -2.35 22.98 -8.56
N LYS A 27 -1.04 22.65 -8.61
CA LYS A 27 -0.55 21.26 -8.64
C LYS A 27 0.11 20.76 -7.37
N ALA A 28 0.33 21.61 -6.38
CA ALA A 28 1.06 21.24 -5.17
C ALA A 28 0.38 20.10 -4.37
N LEU A 29 -0.97 20.10 -4.30
CA LEU A 29 -1.73 19.02 -3.66
C LEU A 29 -1.65 17.72 -4.46
N ASP A 30 -1.81 17.81 -5.79
CA ASP A 30 -1.74 16.67 -6.70
C ASP A 30 -0.34 16.03 -6.67
N ASP A 31 0.73 16.83 -6.69
CA ASP A 31 2.11 16.35 -6.66
C ASP A 31 2.43 15.60 -5.34
N GLY A 32 1.88 16.07 -4.22
CA GLY A 32 1.98 15.41 -2.92
C GLY A 32 1.25 14.06 -2.89
N GLN A 33 0.00 14.05 -3.35
CA GLN A 33 -0.81 12.83 -3.40
C GLN A 33 -0.24 11.77 -4.36
N ILE A 34 0.26 12.20 -5.52
CA ILE A 34 0.93 11.30 -6.48
C ILE A 34 2.20 10.70 -5.86
N ALA A 35 3.00 11.50 -5.15
CA ALA A 35 4.17 10.99 -4.45
C ALA A 35 3.78 9.94 -3.39
N GLU A 36 2.82 10.25 -2.52
CA GLU A 36 2.33 9.31 -1.52
C GLU A 36 1.87 7.98 -2.14
N HIS A 37 1.05 8.04 -3.17
CA HIS A 37 0.54 6.86 -3.86
C HIS A 37 1.64 6.00 -4.50
N GLU A 38 2.63 6.61 -5.15
CA GLU A 38 3.78 5.91 -5.74
C GLU A 38 4.66 5.23 -4.69
N TYR A 39 4.86 5.89 -3.54
CA TYR A 39 5.61 5.30 -2.43
C TYR A 39 4.92 4.05 -1.91
N VAL A 40 3.63 4.16 -1.60
CA VAL A 40 2.84 3.06 -1.03
C VAL A 40 2.84 1.86 -1.99
N LYS A 41 2.59 2.08 -3.28
CA LYS A 41 2.70 1.04 -4.33
C LYS A 41 4.07 0.38 -4.38
N THR A 42 5.14 1.18 -4.30
CA THR A 42 6.51 0.65 -4.35
C THR A 42 6.81 -0.24 -3.14
N GLN A 43 6.38 0.14 -1.93
CA GLN A 43 6.61 -0.67 -0.73
C GLN A 43 5.82 -1.97 -0.75
N ILE A 44 4.56 -1.91 -1.20
CA ILE A 44 3.71 -3.08 -1.38
C ILE A 44 4.36 -4.05 -2.37
N ALA A 45 4.75 -3.58 -3.55
CA ALA A 45 5.36 -4.41 -4.58
C ALA A 45 6.64 -5.08 -4.07
N ARG A 46 7.51 -4.33 -3.38
CA ARG A 46 8.73 -4.89 -2.77
C ARG A 46 8.44 -5.98 -1.75
N TYR A 47 7.45 -5.76 -0.90
CA TYR A 47 7.05 -6.75 0.11
C TYR A 47 6.51 -8.02 -0.54
N LEU A 48 5.63 -7.89 -1.54
CA LEU A 48 5.07 -9.03 -2.25
C LEU A 48 6.14 -9.84 -2.98
N SER A 49 7.08 -9.18 -3.67
CA SER A 49 8.21 -9.88 -4.32
C SER A 49 9.09 -10.62 -3.31
N ALA A 50 9.39 -10.02 -2.15
CA ALA A 50 10.14 -10.69 -1.10
C ALA A 50 9.38 -11.88 -0.50
N ALA A 51 8.06 -11.74 -0.29
CA ALA A 51 7.22 -12.81 0.23
C ALA A 51 7.06 -13.99 -0.74
N GLU A 52 7.10 -13.73 -2.06
CA GLU A 52 7.15 -14.79 -3.08
C GLU A 52 8.47 -15.58 -3.04
N GLU A 53 9.60 -14.91 -2.78
CA GLU A 53 10.92 -15.54 -2.66
C GLU A 53 11.06 -16.35 -1.35
N ASP A 54 10.59 -15.79 -0.23
CA ASP A 54 10.70 -16.40 1.10
C ASP A 54 9.54 -17.38 1.44
N GLY A 55 8.51 -17.41 0.59
CA GLY A 55 7.46 -18.43 0.60
C GLY A 55 6.31 -18.21 1.59
N ALA A 56 6.26 -17.09 2.32
CA ALA A 56 5.12 -16.79 3.20
C ALA A 56 4.93 -15.29 3.49
N ILE A 57 3.68 -14.85 3.41
CA ILE A 57 3.20 -13.62 4.06
C ILE A 57 3.04 -13.92 5.54
N THR A 58 3.53 -13.02 6.40
CA THR A 58 3.39 -13.17 7.86
C THR A 58 2.74 -11.93 8.46
N ILE A 59 2.04 -12.10 9.59
CA ILE A 59 1.51 -10.98 10.38
C ILE A 59 2.62 -9.96 10.68
N LEU A 60 3.79 -10.41 11.13
CA LEU A 60 4.91 -9.51 11.45
C LEU A 60 5.38 -8.73 10.21
N GLY A 61 5.47 -9.39 9.05
CA GLY A 61 5.81 -8.74 7.79
C GLY A 61 4.77 -7.70 7.37
N LEU A 62 3.48 -8.03 7.50
CA LEU A 62 2.37 -7.12 7.22
C LEU A 62 2.36 -5.92 8.20
N GLN A 63 2.66 -6.12 9.48
CA GLN A 63 2.79 -5.03 10.46
C GLN A 63 3.95 -4.08 10.10
N GLN A 64 5.08 -4.64 9.68
CA GLN A 64 6.23 -3.85 9.22
C GLN A 64 5.92 -3.06 7.95
N LEU A 65 5.22 -3.68 6.98
CA LEU A 65 4.76 -3.00 5.77
C LEU A 65 3.76 -1.89 6.11
N ALA A 66 2.74 -2.18 6.91
CA ALA A 66 1.74 -1.20 7.35
C ALA A 66 2.41 0.01 8.02
N LYS A 67 3.39 -0.22 8.90
CA LYS A 67 4.16 0.85 9.53
C LYS A 67 5.00 1.65 8.52
N SER A 68 5.61 0.99 7.53
CA SER A 68 6.46 1.65 6.54
C SER A 68 5.67 2.55 5.58
N VAL A 69 4.38 2.23 5.35
CA VAL A 69 3.46 3.02 4.53
C VAL A 69 2.61 4.00 5.36
N GLY A 70 2.84 4.13 6.67
CA GLY A 70 2.21 5.16 7.49
C GLY A 70 0.91 4.78 8.21
N VAL A 71 0.54 3.48 8.24
CA VAL A 71 -0.57 3.00 9.07
C VAL A 71 -0.21 3.18 10.56
N LYS A 72 -1.06 3.91 11.28
CA LYS A 72 -0.88 4.13 12.72
C LYS A 72 -1.33 2.91 13.51
N GLY A 73 -0.55 2.52 14.52
CA GLY A 73 -0.90 1.42 15.42
C GLY A 73 -0.87 0.04 14.76
N ALA A 74 -0.13 -0.12 13.66
CA ALA A 74 -0.02 -1.38 12.92
C ALA A 74 0.39 -2.55 13.81
N GLU A 75 1.21 -2.31 14.83
CA GLU A 75 1.65 -3.30 15.82
C GLU A 75 0.51 -3.90 16.66
N ASN A 76 -0.63 -3.22 16.76
CA ASN A 76 -1.80 -3.68 17.51
C ASN A 76 -2.75 -4.52 16.65
N LEU A 77 -2.58 -4.53 15.33
CA LEU A 77 -3.38 -5.33 14.41
C LEU A 77 -2.80 -6.75 14.37
N THR A 78 -3.56 -7.71 14.87
CA THR A 78 -3.13 -9.13 14.95
C THR A 78 -3.77 -10.00 13.87
N LEU A 79 -4.73 -9.46 13.13
CA LEU A 79 -5.38 -10.17 12.04
C LEU A 79 -4.76 -9.73 10.71
N GLU A 80 -4.35 -10.70 9.89
CA GLU A 80 -3.80 -10.44 8.55
C GLU A 80 -4.77 -9.59 7.70
N ILE A 81 -6.06 -9.85 7.85
CA ILE A 81 -7.14 -9.13 7.18
C ILE A 81 -7.13 -7.64 7.54
N GLU A 82 -7.06 -7.32 8.83
CA GLU A 82 -7.09 -5.92 9.28
C GLU A 82 -5.85 -5.17 8.80
N LEU A 83 -4.70 -5.85 8.78
CA LEU A 83 -3.46 -5.30 8.25
C LEU A 83 -3.55 -5.03 6.74
N VAL A 84 -4.03 -5.99 5.96
CA VAL A 84 -4.20 -5.84 4.50
C VAL A 84 -5.17 -4.71 4.20
N GLN A 85 -6.30 -4.63 4.91
CA GLN A 85 -7.27 -3.55 4.73
C GLN A 85 -6.68 -2.17 5.09
N ALA A 86 -5.95 -2.08 6.21
CA ALA A 86 -5.31 -0.83 6.59
C ALA A 86 -4.26 -0.38 5.57
N ILE A 87 -3.49 -1.31 5.00
CA ILE A 87 -2.54 -1.04 3.92
C ILE A 87 -3.26 -0.56 2.65
N GLN A 88 -4.36 -1.22 2.26
CA GLN A 88 -5.17 -0.87 1.09
C GLN A 88 -5.78 0.53 1.20
N GLN A 89 -6.28 0.90 2.39
CA GLN A 89 -6.85 2.22 2.65
C GLN A 89 -5.82 3.34 2.44
N VAL A 90 -4.58 3.14 2.89
CA VAL A 90 -3.51 4.13 2.69
C VAL A 90 -3.01 4.15 1.24
N ALA A 91 -3.19 3.06 0.49
CA ALA A 91 -2.89 3.01 -0.94
C ALA A 91 -3.91 3.74 -1.82
N TYR A 92 -4.94 4.39 -1.25
CA TYR A 92 -6.09 4.95 -1.99
C TYR A 92 -6.75 3.94 -2.93
N GLN A 93 -6.56 2.65 -2.65
CA GLN A 93 -7.23 1.57 -3.36
C GLN A 93 -8.55 1.29 -2.64
N ASN A 94 -9.61 1.05 -3.41
CA ASN A 94 -10.84 0.57 -2.80
C ASN A 94 -10.53 -0.80 -2.19
N PRO A 95 -10.76 -1.02 -0.87
CA PRO A 95 -10.43 -2.28 -0.23
C PRO A 95 -11.18 -3.40 -0.93
N CYS A 96 -10.44 -4.21 -1.67
CA CYS A 96 -10.95 -5.37 -2.40
C CYS A 96 -11.21 -6.56 -1.48
N PHE A 97 -10.75 -6.47 -0.22
CA PHE A 97 -11.03 -7.43 0.84
C PHE A 97 -12.18 -6.92 1.73
N ARG A 98 -13.35 -7.56 1.65
CA ARG A 98 -14.56 -7.30 2.47
C ARG A 98 -15.07 -5.84 2.49
N SER A 99 -15.08 -5.13 1.35
CA SER A 99 -16.05 -4.03 1.17
C SER A 99 -17.46 -4.63 0.97
N GLU A 100 -18.53 -3.86 1.23
CA GLU A 100 -19.93 -4.30 1.18
C GLU A 100 -20.38 -4.91 -0.18
N HIS A 101 -19.51 -4.90 -1.19
CA HIS A 101 -19.77 -5.42 -2.53
C HIS A 101 -18.95 -6.71 -2.74
N PHE A 102 -19.56 -7.79 -2.29
CA PHE A 102 -19.03 -9.14 -2.11
C PHE A 102 -18.71 -9.92 -3.41
N THR A 103 -18.03 -9.33 -4.39
CA THR A 103 -17.84 -10.00 -5.71
C THR A 103 -16.44 -9.99 -6.32
N GLY A 104 -15.41 -9.51 -5.62
CA GLY A 104 -14.00 -9.71 -6.00
C GLY A 104 -13.19 -8.41 -5.97
N CYS A 105 -11.90 -8.48 -6.33
CA CYS A 105 -11.14 -7.26 -6.60
C CYS A 105 -11.82 -6.52 -7.76
N HIS A 106 -12.57 -5.47 -7.43
CA HIS A 106 -13.31 -4.64 -8.39
C HIS A 106 -12.41 -3.56 -9.02
N GLU A 107 -11.19 -3.37 -8.53
CA GLU A 107 -10.15 -2.75 -9.33
C GLU A 107 -9.86 -3.71 -10.49
N GLY A 108 -10.00 -3.23 -11.73
CA GLY A 108 -9.72 -4.01 -12.94
C GLY A 108 -8.28 -4.53 -13.02
N ASP A 109 -7.72 -4.65 -14.21
CA ASP A 109 -6.39 -5.28 -14.42
C ASP A 109 -5.19 -4.56 -13.74
N GLY A 110 -5.42 -3.50 -12.96
CA GLY A 110 -4.41 -2.77 -12.16
C GLY A 110 -4.30 -3.14 -10.67
N CYS A 111 -5.13 -4.07 -10.16
CA CYS A 111 -5.11 -4.50 -8.75
C CYS A 111 -3.82 -5.30 -8.44
N GLN A 112 -2.82 -4.68 -7.81
CA GLN A 112 -1.56 -5.34 -7.46
C GLN A 112 -1.71 -6.49 -6.44
N TRP A 113 -2.79 -6.48 -5.66
CA TRP A 113 -3.09 -7.50 -4.65
C TRP A 113 -3.97 -8.65 -5.18
N ARG A 114 -4.28 -8.70 -6.48
CA ARG A 114 -5.29 -9.62 -7.03
C ARG A 114 -4.99 -11.08 -6.76
N ALA A 115 -3.72 -11.50 -6.80
CA ALA A 115 -3.32 -12.87 -6.52
C ALA A 115 -3.51 -13.19 -5.03
N GLU A 116 -3.07 -12.30 -4.14
CA GLU A 116 -3.07 -12.53 -2.69
C GLU A 116 -4.47 -12.40 -2.10
N CYS A 117 -5.26 -11.45 -2.59
CA CYS A 117 -6.68 -11.38 -2.28
C CYS A 117 -7.43 -12.65 -2.73
N ARG A 118 -7.06 -13.24 -3.88
CA ARG A 118 -7.67 -14.51 -4.34
C ARG A 118 -7.24 -15.70 -3.49
N LYS A 119 -5.97 -15.78 -3.06
CA LYS A 119 -5.47 -16.84 -2.18
C LYS A 119 -6.16 -16.79 -0.82
N LEU A 120 -6.27 -15.60 -0.22
CA LEU A 120 -7.00 -15.39 1.05
C LEU A 120 -8.49 -15.75 0.93
N ILE A 121 -9.14 -15.46 -0.20
CA ILE A 121 -10.53 -15.89 -0.45
C ILE A 121 -10.62 -17.42 -0.59
N ALA A 122 -9.67 -18.06 -1.29
CA ALA A 122 -9.69 -19.49 -1.54
C ALA A 122 -9.44 -20.34 -0.28
N GLU A 123 -8.57 -19.88 0.63
CA GLU A 123 -8.37 -20.53 1.94
C GLU A 123 -9.61 -20.40 2.85
N TRP A 124 -10.40 -19.34 2.68
CA TRP A 124 -11.59 -19.09 3.50
C TRP A 124 -12.85 -19.81 2.99
N CYS A 125 -12.94 -20.12 1.69
CA CYS A 125 -14.04 -20.88 1.09
C CYS A 125 -13.88 -22.42 1.22
N ARG A 126 -12.94 -22.88 2.04
CA ARG A 126 -12.64 -24.30 2.27
C ARG A 126 -13.30 -24.81 3.54
#